data_AF-A0A535EE88-F1
#
_entry.id   AF-A0A535EE88-F1
#
_cell.length_a   1.000
_cell.length_b   1.000
_cell.length_c   1.000
_cell.angle_alpha   90.00
_cell.angle_beta   90.00
_cell.angle_gamma   90.00
#
_symmetry.space_group_name_H-M   'P 1'
#
loop_
_entity.id
_entity.type
_entity.pdbx_description
1 polymer ?
#
loop_
_entity_poly.entity_id
_entity_poly.type
_entity_poly.pdbx_seq_one_letter_code
_entity_poly.pdbx_strand_id
1 'polypeptide(L)'
;MQTVEPSVATTRHPLDPLSPEEIEAASGILRSQRGLADSARFVFITLDEPEKAAVLGFEPGGEIERRAFAIIRERAERKTYEAVVSLTRETVVSWEERAGIQPPIMFEEFLASEEVVRNDPRWQEAMRKRGVTDFQNVMVDPWSLGYNGPDDAADKGRMVRPLTFVRRGDPDDNGYAAPVEGLVVRFDLDRMEIADIEDHGVVPLPPRKGNYTVQGIAEAGNYPYFPKGPRADLKPVEITQPEGTSFEVNGHEVRWQKWRFRVGFTPREGLVLHTIAYQDGDTLRPVIYRASLTEMFIPYGDPKPTHHRKNVFDMGEYGVGVLSNSLELGCDCLGEIHYFDAHVNDNDGHAMEIKNAICMHEEDIGFLWKHTDFRTMKAEVRRSRRLVVSTIATVGNYEYGYYWYFQQDGTIQYEVKMSGVASVGAIAPDEKPKHGTMLAPGLYGPHHQHFFCVRLDMMVDGADNSVYECNSEALPRGPENPHGNAWVVKSTLLGRESEAQRVIDPLKGRFWKIANDNKPNGVGDPIAYKLVPGDNVLPFYQPDAHAIQRAAFTTRHLWVTPYDRDQRFPAGDYPNQHAGGDGLPAYTAADRPLENTDVVVWYVFGGNPALDVPLADHCHPNGTH
;
A
#
# COMPACT_ATOMS: atom_id res chain seq x y z
N MET A 1 19.30 11.40 -45.54
CA MET A 1 17.99 11.93 -45.11
C MET A 1 17.25 10.81 -44.43
N GLN A 2 17.40 10.68 -43.11
CA GLN A 2 16.53 9.81 -42.32
C GLN A 2 15.17 10.47 -42.25
N THR A 3 14.17 9.81 -42.81
CA THR A 3 12.77 10.16 -42.67
C THR A 3 12.40 10.01 -41.19
N VAL A 4 12.18 11.15 -40.53
CA VAL A 4 11.55 11.22 -39.22
C VAL A 4 10.12 10.74 -39.41
N GLU A 5 9.78 9.57 -38.86
CA GLU A 5 8.39 9.14 -38.77
C GLU A 5 7.64 10.14 -37.87
N PRO A 6 6.41 10.54 -38.25
CA PRO A 6 5.63 11.46 -37.44
C PRO A 6 5.33 10.81 -36.09
N SER A 7 5.73 11.49 -35.02
CA SER A 7 5.30 11.20 -33.65
C SER A 7 3.77 11.05 -33.65
N VAL A 8 3.26 9.84 -33.42
CA VAL A 8 1.84 9.61 -33.17
C VAL A 8 1.47 10.46 -31.96
N ALA A 9 0.63 11.48 -32.17
CA ALA A 9 0.16 12.31 -31.08
C ALA A 9 -0.52 11.41 -30.04
N THR A 10 0.03 11.34 -28.83
CA THR A 10 -0.57 10.62 -27.71
C THR A 10 -1.85 11.33 -27.32
N THR A 11 -2.99 10.72 -27.65
CA THR A 11 -4.30 11.23 -27.27
C THR A 11 -4.47 11.11 -25.75
N ARG A 12 -4.55 12.25 -25.04
CA ARG A 12 -4.78 12.30 -23.59
C ARG A 12 -6.08 11.57 -23.24
N HIS A 13 -6.01 10.67 -22.25
CA HIS A 13 -7.15 9.91 -21.74
C HIS A 13 -7.64 10.52 -20.41
N PRO A 14 -8.95 10.44 -20.07
CA PRO A 14 -9.48 11.04 -18.84
C PRO A 14 -8.86 10.53 -17.54
N LEU A 15 -8.34 9.29 -17.56
CA LEU A 15 -7.68 8.61 -16.44
C LEU A 15 -6.15 8.74 -16.43
N ASP A 16 -5.52 9.45 -17.38
CA ASP A 16 -4.08 9.70 -17.27
C ASP A 16 -3.83 10.54 -16.00
N PRO A 17 -2.79 10.27 -15.19
CA PRO A 17 -2.44 11.10 -14.02
C PRO A 17 -2.25 12.57 -14.37
N LEU A 18 -2.31 13.47 -13.38
CA LEU A 18 -2.04 14.89 -13.63
C LEU A 18 -0.59 15.06 -14.13
N SER A 19 -0.39 15.88 -15.16
CA SER A 19 0.96 16.28 -15.57
C SER A 19 1.55 17.31 -14.59
N PRO A 20 2.88 17.55 -14.60
CA PRO A 20 3.50 18.61 -13.79
C PRO A 20 2.80 19.96 -13.97
N GLU A 21 2.49 20.34 -15.20
CA GLU A 21 1.83 21.61 -15.52
C GLU A 21 0.40 21.66 -14.98
N GLU A 22 -0.31 20.52 -14.95
CA GLU A 22 -1.65 20.42 -14.36
C GLU A 22 -1.62 20.56 -12.84
N ILE A 23 -0.59 20.04 -12.17
CA ILE A 23 -0.38 20.19 -10.71
C ILE A 23 -0.10 21.66 -10.37
N GLU A 24 0.84 22.29 -11.07
CA GLU A 24 1.18 23.71 -10.89
C GLU A 24 -0.01 24.63 -11.21
N ALA A 25 -0.79 24.30 -12.24
CA ALA A 25 -2.00 25.05 -12.57
C ALA A 25 -3.06 24.92 -11.47
N ALA A 26 -3.27 23.73 -10.92
CA ALA A 26 -4.22 23.52 -9.82
C ALA A 26 -3.85 24.35 -8.58
N SER A 27 -2.59 24.29 -8.15
CA SER A 27 -2.11 25.06 -6.99
C SER A 27 -2.17 26.57 -7.25
N GLY A 28 -1.79 27.03 -8.44
CA GLY A 28 -1.86 28.43 -8.84
C GLY A 28 -3.29 29.00 -8.87
N ILE A 29 -4.25 28.23 -9.39
CA ILE A 29 -5.68 28.59 -9.38
C ILE A 29 -6.19 28.69 -7.94
N LEU A 30 -5.84 27.75 -7.07
CA LEU A 30 -6.26 27.77 -5.67
C LEU A 30 -5.67 28.97 -4.92
N ARG A 31 -4.37 29.23 -5.07
CA ARG A 31 -3.70 30.40 -4.47
C ARG A 31 -4.35 31.71 -4.91
N SER A 32 -4.61 31.86 -6.22
CA SER A 32 -5.18 33.10 -6.77
C SER A 32 -6.65 33.33 -6.41
N GLN A 33 -7.50 32.29 -6.49
CA GLN A 33 -8.95 32.44 -6.32
C GLN A 33 -9.42 32.31 -4.87
N ARG A 34 -8.65 31.65 -3.99
CA ARG A 34 -8.97 31.50 -2.57
C ARG A 34 -8.12 32.36 -1.64
N GLY A 35 -7.05 32.98 -2.16
CA GLY A 35 -6.18 33.85 -1.36
C GLY A 35 -5.49 33.08 -0.24
N LEU A 36 -4.95 31.90 -0.56
CA LEU A 36 -4.27 31.05 0.41
C LEU A 36 -3.13 31.82 1.10
N ALA A 37 -3.03 31.71 2.42
CA ALA A 37 -1.95 32.34 3.16
C ALA A 37 -0.61 31.61 2.94
N ASP A 38 0.49 32.26 3.30
CA ASP A 38 1.83 31.65 3.24
C ASP A 38 1.97 30.43 4.17
N SER A 39 1.09 30.31 5.16
CA SER A 39 1.00 29.18 6.09
C SER A 39 0.22 27.98 5.55
N ALA A 40 -0.50 28.14 4.43
CA ALA A 40 -1.20 27.05 3.75
C ALA A 40 -0.19 26.06 3.15
N ARG A 41 -0.52 24.78 3.25
CA ARG A 41 0.26 23.68 2.70
C ARG A 41 -0.60 22.73 1.91
N PHE A 42 -0.13 22.34 0.73
CA PHE A 42 -0.77 21.30 -0.07
C PHE A 42 -0.34 19.95 0.49
N VAL A 43 -1.30 19.19 1.00
CA VAL A 43 -1.06 17.82 1.45
C VAL A 43 -0.99 16.94 0.20
N PHE A 44 -2.06 16.90 -0.58
CA PHE A 44 -2.13 16.21 -1.88
C PHE A 44 -2.79 17.09 -2.93
N ILE A 45 -2.33 16.96 -4.18
CA ILE A 45 -2.99 17.37 -5.42
C ILE A 45 -3.00 16.14 -6.32
N THR A 46 -4.20 15.70 -6.73
CA THR A 46 -4.34 14.51 -7.56
C THR A 46 -5.49 14.66 -8.55
N LEU A 47 -5.58 13.74 -9.51
CA LEU A 47 -6.68 13.72 -10.46
C LEU A 47 -8.00 13.51 -9.71
N ASP A 48 -8.96 14.40 -9.92
CA ASP A 48 -10.35 14.14 -9.56
C ASP A 48 -10.92 13.17 -10.61
N GLU A 49 -10.73 11.87 -10.38
CA GLU A 49 -11.10 10.82 -11.35
C GLU A 49 -12.55 11.04 -11.84
N PRO A 50 -12.79 11.05 -13.17
CA PRO A 50 -14.13 11.26 -13.71
C PRO A 50 -15.11 10.14 -13.31
N GLU A 51 -16.41 10.42 -13.45
CA GLU A 51 -17.46 9.42 -13.31
C GLU A 51 -17.20 8.21 -14.21
N LYS A 52 -17.42 6.99 -13.68
CA LYS A 52 -17.22 5.73 -14.43
C LYS A 52 -17.92 5.72 -15.78
N ALA A 53 -19.16 6.23 -15.85
CA ALA A 53 -19.90 6.33 -17.10
C ALA A 53 -19.24 7.27 -18.13
N ALA A 54 -18.63 8.37 -17.70
CA ALA A 54 -17.93 9.28 -18.58
C ALA A 54 -16.65 8.66 -19.15
N VAL A 55 -15.94 7.86 -18.36
CA VAL A 55 -14.76 7.11 -18.81
C VAL A 55 -15.16 6.02 -19.80
N LEU A 56 -16.17 5.22 -19.49
CA LEU A 56 -16.61 4.12 -20.37
C LEU A 56 -17.20 4.61 -21.70
N GLY A 57 -17.74 5.84 -21.72
CA GLY A 57 -18.24 6.49 -22.93
C GLY A 57 -17.20 7.36 -23.66
N PHE A 58 -15.95 7.41 -23.17
CA PHE A 58 -14.90 8.24 -23.78
C PHE A 58 -14.40 7.62 -25.08
N GLU A 59 -14.36 8.44 -26.13
CA GLU A 59 -13.75 8.10 -27.42
C GLU A 59 -12.44 8.91 -27.59
N PRO A 60 -11.38 8.32 -28.16
CA PRO A 60 -10.13 9.04 -28.41
C PRO A 60 -10.35 10.36 -29.16
N GLY A 61 -9.90 11.47 -28.56
CA GLY A 61 -10.03 12.82 -29.11
C GLY A 61 -11.29 13.57 -28.67
N GLY A 62 -12.14 12.94 -27.85
CA GLY A 62 -13.26 13.61 -27.19
C GLY A 62 -12.81 14.68 -26.19
N GLU A 63 -13.68 15.65 -25.91
CA GLU A 63 -13.43 16.66 -24.89
C GLU A 63 -13.41 16.04 -23.48
N ILE A 64 -12.49 16.51 -22.65
CA ILE A 64 -12.32 16.05 -21.27
C ILE A 64 -12.47 17.25 -20.34
N GLU A 65 -13.46 17.22 -19.46
CA GLU A 65 -13.48 18.09 -18.29
C GLU A 65 -12.41 17.56 -17.32
N ARG A 66 -11.29 18.26 -17.27
CA ARG A 66 -10.11 17.87 -16.51
C ARG A 66 -10.12 18.56 -15.16
N ARG A 67 -10.08 17.78 -14.09
CA ARG A 67 -10.20 18.30 -12.72
C ARG A 67 -9.10 17.76 -11.81
N ALA A 68 -8.68 18.59 -10.87
CA ALA A 68 -7.77 18.21 -9.79
C ALA A 68 -8.51 18.29 -8.46
N PHE A 69 -8.33 17.29 -7.61
CA PHE A 69 -8.72 17.29 -6.20
C PHE A 69 -7.51 17.65 -5.35
N ALA A 70 -7.68 18.54 -4.38
CA ALA A 70 -6.61 18.99 -3.50
C ALA A 70 -7.05 18.92 -2.02
N ILE A 71 -6.12 18.50 -1.16
CA ILE A 71 -6.22 18.56 0.30
C ILE A 71 -5.23 19.60 0.78
N ILE A 72 -5.69 20.58 1.56
CA ILE A 72 -4.88 21.72 2.00
C ILE A 72 -4.96 21.85 3.52
N ARG A 73 -3.81 22.00 4.17
CA ARG A 73 -3.71 22.32 5.60
C ARG A 73 -3.35 23.80 5.77
N GLU A 74 -4.26 24.59 6.33
CA GLU A 74 -3.97 25.95 6.77
C GLU A 74 -3.55 25.93 8.24
N ARG A 75 -2.23 25.93 8.49
CA ARG A 75 -1.66 25.72 9.82
C ARG A 75 -2.03 26.83 10.81
N ALA A 76 -2.09 28.08 10.34
CA ALA A 76 -2.40 29.22 11.21
C ALA A 76 -3.85 29.16 11.73
N GLU A 77 -4.77 28.67 10.90
CA GLU A 77 -6.19 28.49 11.26
C GLU A 77 -6.47 27.11 11.87
N ARG A 78 -5.52 26.17 11.74
CA ARG A 78 -5.65 24.75 12.09
C ARG A 78 -6.81 24.07 11.37
N LYS A 79 -7.01 24.44 10.10
CA LYS A 79 -8.10 23.97 9.27
C LYS A 79 -7.60 23.12 8.12
N THR A 80 -8.43 22.16 7.73
CA THR A 80 -8.20 21.34 6.54
C THR A 80 -9.29 21.67 5.54
N TYR A 81 -8.89 21.86 4.29
CA TYR A 81 -9.79 22.15 3.18
C TYR A 81 -9.67 21.09 2.10
N GLU A 82 -10.79 20.71 1.53
CA GLU A 82 -10.87 20.00 0.25
C GLU A 82 -11.24 20.99 -0.84
N ALA A 83 -10.65 20.81 -2.02
CA ALA A 83 -10.97 21.61 -3.17
C ALA A 83 -10.99 20.77 -4.44
N VAL A 84 -11.93 21.07 -5.33
CA VAL A 84 -11.91 20.58 -6.72
C VAL A 84 -11.66 21.77 -7.63
N VAL A 85 -10.67 21.67 -8.50
CA VAL A 85 -10.30 22.67 -9.50
C VAL A 85 -10.60 22.13 -10.89
N SER A 86 -11.33 22.88 -11.70
CA SER A 86 -11.42 22.60 -13.13
C SER A 86 -10.21 23.22 -13.81
N LEU A 87 -9.32 22.38 -14.32
CA LEU A 87 -8.15 22.78 -15.12
C LEU A 87 -8.58 23.24 -16.51
N THR A 88 -9.64 22.64 -17.06
CA THR A 88 -10.21 23.05 -18.36
C THR A 88 -10.81 24.46 -18.30
N ARG A 89 -11.47 24.82 -17.19
CA ARG A 89 -12.15 26.13 -17.03
C ARG A 89 -11.37 27.11 -16.16
N GLU A 90 -10.19 26.71 -15.68
CA GLU A 90 -9.33 27.49 -14.79
C GLU A 90 -10.07 28.08 -13.57
N THR A 91 -10.90 27.27 -12.90
CA THR A 91 -11.75 27.74 -11.80
C THR A 91 -11.89 26.74 -10.67
N VAL A 92 -12.02 27.26 -9.44
CA VAL A 92 -12.32 26.42 -8.27
C VAL A 92 -13.80 26.02 -8.30
N VAL A 93 -14.07 24.73 -8.50
CA VAL A 93 -15.40 24.13 -8.57
C VAL A 93 -15.99 23.94 -7.18
N SER A 94 -15.20 23.46 -6.23
CA SER A 94 -15.60 23.30 -4.83
C SER A 94 -14.48 23.71 -3.88
N TRP A 95 -14.86 24.16 -2.68
CA TRP A 95 -13.97 24.55 -1.60
C TRP A 95 -14.69 24.32 -0.28
N GLU A 96 -14.29 23.30 0.47
CA GLU A 96 -15.01 22.82 1.64
C GLU A 96 -14.05 22.67 2.83
N GLU A 97 -14.39 23.28 3.95
CA GLU A 97 -13.70 23.01 5.22
C GLU A 97 -14.11 21.62 5.74
N ARG A 98 -13.12 20.79 6.04
CA ARG A 98 -13.30 19.49 6.70
C ARG A 98 -12.93 19.61 8.17
N ALA A 99 -13.94 19.84 9.01
CA ALA A 99 -13.77 19.96 10.46
C ALA A 99 -13.62 18.58 11.13
N GLY A 100 -12.85 18.53 12.22
CA GLY A 100 -12.75 17.32 13.06
C GLY A 100 -11.91 16.18 12.48
N ILE A 101 -11.11 16.44 11.42
CA ILE A 101 -10.21 15.47 10.81
C ILE A 101 -8.77 15.97 10.82
N GLN A 102 -7.82 15.05 10.62
CA GLN A 102 -6.42 15.38 10.35
C GLN A 102 -6.00 14.78 9.01
N PRO A 103 -5.42 15.56 8.09
CA PRO A 103 -4.91 15.02 6.84
C PRO A 103 -3.62 14.22 7.06
N PRO A 104 -3.14 13.48 6.05
CA PRO A 104 -1.83 12.84 6.05
C PRO A 104 -0.70 13.78 6.51
N ILE A 105 0.32 13.22 7.15
CA ILE A 105 1.51 13.92 7.65
C ILE A 105 2.43 14.23 6.46
N MET A 106 2.92 15.45 6.41
CA MET A 106 3.69 15.99 5.29
C MET A 106 5.19 15.76 5.48
N PHE A 107 5.96 15.66 4.39
CA PHE A 107 7.40 15.43 4.48
C PHE A 107 8.15 16.60 5.16
N GLU A 108 7.75 17.85 4.95
CA GLU A 108 8.35 18.99 5.66
C GLU A 108 8.15 18.90 7.19
N GLU A 109 7.03 18.31 7.63
CA GLU A 109 6.70 18.13 9.05
C GLU A 109 7.66 17.13 9.69
N PHE A 110 8.16 16.14 8.92
CA PHE A 110 9.12 15.16 9.41
C PHE A 110 10.43 15.83 9.84
N LEU A 111 11.07 16.51 8.89
CA LEU A 111 12.37 17.14 9.09
C LEU A 111 12.34 18.19 10.19
N ALA A 112 11.28 19.00 10.22
CA ALA A 112 11.17 20.08 11.17
C ALA A 112 10.86 19.56 12.60
N SER A 113 10.10 18.47 12.74
CA SER A 113 9.88 17.86 14.06
C SER A 113 11.17 17.27 14.65
N GLU A 114 12.00 16.63 13.84
CA GLU A 114 13.30 16.10 14.26
C GLU A 114 14.23 17.21 14.77
N GLU A 115 14.30 18.34 14.06
CA GLU A 115 15.12 19.48 14.48
C GLU A 115 14.66 20.05 15.83
N VAL A 116 13.36 20.26 16.01
CA VAL A 116 12.82 20.83 17.26
C VAL A 116 13.04 19.87 18.43
N VAL A 117 12.82 18.56 18.24
CA VAL A 117 13.02 17.55 19.29
C VAL A 117 14.48 17.50 19.73
N ARG A 118 15.43 17.47 18.79
CA ARG A 118 16.87 17.44 19.11
C ARG A 118 17.35 18.67 19.88
N ASN A 119 16.70 19.81 19.68
CA ASN A 119 17.06 21.08 20.30
C ASN A 119 16.35 21.34 21.65
N ASP A 120 15.37 20.52 22.05
CA ASP A 120 14.64 20.73 23.31
C ASP A 120 15.48 20.34 24.54
N PRO A 121 15.70 21.26 25.52
CA PRO A 121 16.54 20.99 26.69
C PRO A 121 16.03 19.84 27.58
N ARG A 122 14.71 19.62 27.65
CA ARG A 122 14.10 18.55 28.46
C ARG A 122 14.37 17.20 27.81
N TRP A 123 14.24 17.10 26.49
CA TRP A 123 14.60 15.90 25.73
C TRP A 123 16.09 15.61 25.84
N GLN A 124 16.95 16.62 25.66
CA GLN A 124 18.40 16.46 25.81
C GLN A 124 18.80 15.98 27.19
N GLU A 125 18.13 16.45 28.25
CA GLU A 125 18.36 15.97 29.60
C GLU A 125 17.98 14.48 29.76
N ALA A 126 16.85 14.05 29.19
CA ALA A 126 16.46 12.65 29.17
C ALA A 126 17.45 11.76 28.39
N MET A 127 18.04 12.29 27.31
CA MET A 127 19.09 11.63 26.52
C MET A 127 20.42 11.53 27.28
N ARG A 128 20.82 12.56 28.03
CA ARG A 128 22.03 12.52 28.89
C ARG A 128 21.93 11.43 29.95
N LYS A 129 20.75 11.21 30.54
CA LYS A 129 20.52 10.09 31.48
C LYS A 129 20.77 8.72 30.86
N ARG A 130 20.70 8.62 29.54
CA ARG A 130 20.93 7.40 28.74
C ARG A 130 22.34 7.33 28.15
N GLY A 131 23.23 8.26 28.55
CA GLY A 131 24.62 8.31 28.11
C GLY A 131 24.83 8.95 26.74
N VAL A 132 23.82 9.63 26.18
CA VAL A 132 23.92 10.32 24.88
C VAL A 132 24.19 11.80 25.12
N THR A 133 25.31 12.29 24.60
CA THR A 133 25.71 13.70 24.71
C THR A 133 25.88 14.39 23.35
N ASP A 134 26.00 13.60 22.28
CA ASP A 134 25.96 14.09 20.90
C ASP A 134 24.55 13.88 20.36
N PHE A 135 23.83 14.97 20.14
CA PHE A 135 22.46 14.96 19.63
C PHE A 135 22.40 15.14 18.12
N GLN A 136 23.49 15.56 17.46
CA GLN A 136 23.47 15.87 16.02
C GLN A 136 23.22 14.61 15.18
N ASN A 137 23.76 13.48 15.64
CA ASN A 137 23.64 12.19 14.96
C ASN A 137 22.43 11.35 15.41
N VAL A 138 21.60 11.87 16.33
CA VAL A 138 20.36 11.21 16.75
C VAL A 138 19.32 11.35 15.63
N MET A 139 18.63 10.26 15.33
CA MET A 139 17.50 10.21 14.41
C MET A 139 16.21 10.30 15.22
N VAL A 140 15.23 11.04 14.70
CA VAL A 140 13.91 11.18 15.29
C VAL A 140 12.86 10.93 14.21
N ASP A 141 12.25 9.75 14.23
CA ASP A 141 11.25 9.35 13.25
C ASP A 141 9.86 9.75 13.74
N PRO A 142 9.15 10.70 13.10
CA PRO A 142 7.83 11.14 13.53
C PRO A 142 6.77 10.15 13.08
N TRP A 143 6.31 9.33 14.02
CA TRP A 143 5.21 8.42 13.79
C TRP A 143 3.86 9.12 14.01
N SER A 144 2.83 8.71 13.29
CA SER A 144 1.47 9.12 13.57
C SER A 144 1.10 8.84 15.03
N LEU A 145 0.27 9.71 15.61
CA LEU A 145 -0.20 9.52 16.98
C LEU A 145 -1.06 8.24 17.11
N GLY A 146 -1.72 7.86 16.01
CA GLY A 146 -2.85 6.95 15.98
C GLY A 146 -4.06 7.55 16.71
N TYR A 147 -4.90 6.69 17.28
CA TYR A 147 -5.94 7.10 18.23
C TYR A 147 -6.09 6.03 19.31
N ASN A 148 -5.73 6.38 20.55
CA ASN A 148 -5.77 5.49 21.71
C ASN A 148 -6.75 5.97 22.78
N GLY A 149 -7.54 7.01 22.49
CA GLY A 149 -8.56 7.56 23.37
C GLY A 149 -8.88 9.02 23.05
N PRO A 150 -9.81 9.65 23.78
CA PRO A 150 -10.28 11.02 23.53
C PRO A 150 -9.19 12.09 23.55
N ASP A 151 -8.07 11.85 24.24
CA ASP A 151 -6.93 12.79 24.29
C ASP A 151 -6.12 12.82 22.98
N ASP A 152 -6.31 11.82 22.11
CA ASP A 152 -5.69 11.74 20.78
C ASP A 152 -6.61 12.30 19.68
N ALA A 153 -7.81 12.78 20.02
CA ALA A 153 -8.78 13.28 19.04
C ALA A 153 -8.27 14.51 18.26
N ALA A 154 -8.74 14.67 17.03
CA ALA A 154 -8.31 15.74 16.13
C ALA A 154 -8.49 17.16 16.71
N ASP A 155 -9.49 17.37 17.59
CA ASP A 155 -9.75 18.64 18.27
C ASP A 155 -8.72 18.99 19.35
N LYS A 156 -7.87 18.03 19.75
CA LYS A 156 -6.75 18.24 20.69
C LYS A 156 -5.48 18.74 20.02
N GLY A 157 -5.48 18.84 18.69
CA GLY A 157 -4.36 19.29 17.88
C GLY A 157 -3.89 18.21 16.92
N ARG A 158 -3.11 18.65 15.92
CA ARG A 158 -2.48 17.80 14.91
C ARG A 158 -1.16 17.28 15.47
N MET A 159 -1.09 15.99 15.79
CA MET A 159 -0.07 15.47 16.68
C MET A 159 0.66 14.27 16.09
N VAL A 160 1.95 14.17 16.38
CA VAL A 160 2.79 13.00 16.10
C VAL A 160 3.50 12.54 17.37
N ARG A 161 3.99 11.29 17.35
CA ARG A 161 4.78 10.68 18.41
C ARG A 161 6.14 10.27 17.87
N PRO A 162 7.15 11.16 17.92
CA PRO A 162 8.45 10.81 17.39
C PRO A 162 9.17 9.72 18.20
N LEU A 163 9.77 8.76 17.50
CA LEU A 163 10.62 7.70 18.06
C LEU A 163 12.08 8.07 17.88
N THR A 164 12.89 7.87 18.92
CA THR A 164 14.29 8.30 18.93
C THR A 164 15.24 7.11 18.75
N PHE A 165 16.23 7.27 17.86
CA PHE A 165 17.27 6.28 17.58
C PHE A 165 18.65 6.95 17.54
N VAL A 166 19.71 6.24 17.93
CA VAL A 166 21.05 6.86 18.10
C VAL A 166 22.04 6.29 17.10
N ARG A 167 22.61 7.13 16.23
CA ARG A 167 23.80 6.76 15.45
C ARG A 167 25.07 7.01 16.25
N ARG A 168 25.98 6.03 16.30
CA ARG A 168 27.17 6.07 17.16
C ARG A 168 28.37 6.71 16.48
N GLY A 169 28.25 8.01 16.20
CA GLY A 169 29.35 8.88 15.73
C GLY A 169 29.76 8.71 14.26
N ASP A 170 29.09 7.84 13.52
CA ASP A 170 29.24 7.66 12.08
C ASP A 170 27.90 8.00 11.40
N PRO A 171 27.87 8.96 10.45
CA PRO A 171 26.65 9.30 9.71
C PRO A 171 26.00 8.11 9.00
N ASP A 172 26.80 7.11 8.61
CA ASP A 172 26.36 5.89 7.91
C ASP A 172 25.97 4.75 8.88
N ASP A 173 26.01 4.99 10.20
CA ASP A 173 25.58 4.01 11.20
C ASP A 173 24.06 3.78 11.12
N ASN A 174 23.65 2.52 11.26
CA ASN A 174 22.24 2.16 11.35
C ASN A 174 21.71 2.51 12.75
N GLY A 175 21.06 3.68 12.87
CA GLY A 175 20.49 4.16 14.14
C GLY A 175 19.45 3.22 14.74
N TYR A 176 18.72 2.44 13.92
CA TYR A 176 17.77 1.43 14.39
C TYR A 176 18.42 0.32 15.23
N ALA A 177 19.75 0.19 15.24
CA ALA A 177 20.45 -0.71 16.16
C ALA A 177 20.56 -0.15 17.60
N ALA A 178 20.12 1.09 17.84
CA ALA A 178 20.15 1.76 19.14
C ALA A 178 18.88 2.60 19.40
N PRO A 179 17.69 1.97 19.51
CA PRO A 179 16.47 2.64 19.90
C PRO A 179 16.55 3.17 21.34
N VAL A 180 15.96 4.34 21.56
CA VAL A 180 15.78 4.92 22.88
C VAL A 180 14.45 4.46 23.45
N GLU A 181 14.50 3.50 24.36
CA GLU A 181 13.30 2.97 25.01
C GLU A 181 12.85 3.85 26.19
N GLY A 182 11.54 3.92 26.38
CA GLY A 182 10.91 4.58 27.53
C GLY A 182 10.88 6.12 27.46
N LEU A 183 11.41 6.75 26.41
CA LEU A 183 11.28 8.18 26.18
C LEU A 183 10.26 8.43 25.05
N VAL A 184 9.12 9.01 25.40
CA VAL A 184 8.03 9.26 24.46
C VAL A 184 7.81 10.77 24.33
N VAL A 185 7.88 11.28 23.10
CA VAL A 185 7.61 12.69 22.79
C VAL A 185 6.24 12.80 22.14
N ARG A 186 5.45 13.80 22.55
CA ARG A 186 4.25 14.22 21.84
C ARG A 186 4.51 15.58 21.21
N PHE A 187 4.34 15.68 19.89
CA PHE A 187 4.70 16.86 19.10
C PHE A 187 3.49 17.43 18.38
N ASP A 188 3.28 18.75 18.45
CA ASP A 188 2.21 19.47 17.75
C ASP A 188 2.73 20.01 16.42
N LEU A 189 2.18 19.51 15.31
CA LEU A 189 2.60 19.84 13.94
C LEU A 189 2.10 21.20 13.45
N ASP A 190 1.00 21.74 14.00
CA ASP A 190 0.57 23.09 13.61
C ASP A 190 1.42 24.14 14.32
N ARG A 191 1.78 23.87 15.57
CA ARG A 191 2.57 24.80 16.40
C ARG A 191 4.07 24.61 16.26
N MET A 192 4.51 23.49 15.71
CA MET A 192 5.91 23.08 15.60
C MET A 192 6.62 23.10 16.97
N GLU A 193 5.98 22.53 17.99
CA GLU A 193 6.52 22.48 19.36
C GLU A 193 6.26 21.13 20.04
N ILE A 194 7.10 20.78 21.01
CA ILE A 194 6.88 19.61 21.86
C ILE A 194 5.78 19.92 22.88
N ALA A 195 4.66 19.23 22.73
CA ALA A 195 3.52 19.31 23.63
C ALA A 195 3.79 18.62 24.96
N ASP A 196 4.42 17.44 24.93
CA ASP A 196 4.74 16.66 26.14
C ASP A 196 5.93 15.72 25.96
N ILE A 197 6.58 15.36 27.07
CA ILE A 197 7.65 14.35 27.14
C ILE A 197 7.40 13.44 28.33
N GLU A 198 7.18 12.16 28.05
CA GLU A 198 7.06 11.11 29.05
C GLU A 198 8.39 10.32 29.13
N ASP A 199 9.06 10.33 30.29
CA ASP A 199 10.25 9.49 30.55
C ASP A 199 9.89 8.37 31.54
N HIS A 200 9.62 7.18 31.01
CA HIS A 200 9.23 5.96 31.74
C HIS A 200 10.42 5.19 32.34
N GLY A 201 11.61 5.80 32.38
CA GLY A 201 12.81 5.21 32.93
C GLY A 201 13.86 4.88 31.88
N VAL A 202 15.10 4.77 32.35
CA VAL A 202 16.27 4.49 31.51
C VAL A 202 16.39 3.00 31.24
N VAL A 203 16.27 2.62 29.97
CA VAL A 203 16.74 1.32 29.47
C VAL A 203 18.08 1.55 28.78
N PRO A 204 19.11 0.73 29.04
CA PRO A 204 20.39 0.86 28.36
C PRO A 204 20.23 0.74 26.84
N LEU A 205 20.95 1.57 26.09
CA LEU A 205 21.06 1.38 24.64
C LEU A 205 21.68 0.00 24.37
N PRO A 206 21.19 -0.73 23.34
CA PRO A 206 21.87 -1.93 22.87
C PRO A 206 23.37 -1.65 22.63
N PRO A 207 24.29 -2.58 22.91
CA PRO A 207 25.72 -2.32 22.84
C PRO A 207 26.34 -2.58 21.46
N ARG A 208 25.62 -3.20 20.51
CA ARG A 208 26.13 -3.59 19.19
C ARG A 208 25.60 -2.69 18.09
N LYS A 209 26.41 -2.48 17.04
CA LYS A 209 25.94 -1.88 15.78
C LYS A 209 25.14 -2.91 14.97
N GLY A 210 24.36 -2.45 14.01
CA GLY A 210 23.53 -3.27 13.13
C GLY A 210 23.66 -2.85 11.66
N ASN A 211 24.88 -2.51 11.24
CA ASN A 211 25.18 -2.01 9.90
C ASN A 211 25.14 -3.16 8.89
N TYR A 212 24.58 -2.87 7.72
CA TYR A 212 24.35 -3.82 6.63
C TYR A 212 25.17 -3.50 5.37
N THR A 213 26.00 -2.45 5.39
CA THR A 213 26.93 -2.15 4.31
C THR A 213 28.05 -3.20 4.25
N VAL A 214 28.68 -3.34 3.07
CA VAL A 214 29.79 -4.28 2.85
C VAL A 214 30.91 -4.10 3.89
N GLN A 215 31.21 -2.84 4.26
CA GLN A 215 32.21 -2.54 5.28
C GLN A 215 31.68 -2.78 6.70
N GLY A 216 30.46 -2.32 6.99
CA GLY A 216 29.85 -2.39 8.32
C GLY A 216 29.67 -3.82 8.84
N ILE A 217 29.28 -4.77 7.98
CA ILE A 217 29.11 -6.17 8.40
C ILE A 217 30.41 -6.84 8.85
N ALA A 218 31.56 -6.33 8.40
CA ALA A 218 32.89 -6.82 8.73
C ALA A 218 33.52 -6.09 9.93
N GLU A 219 32.78 -5.22 10.62
CA GLU A 219 33.23 -4.60 11.87
C GLU A 219 32.97 -5.50 13.08
N ALA A 220 33.98 -5.72 13.94
CA ALA A 220 33.85 -6.58 15.12
C ALA A 220 32.79 -6.09 16.16
N GLY A 221 32.41 -4.82 16.08
CA GLY A 221 31.35 -4.20 16.90
C GLY A 221 29.93 -4.44 16.35
N ASN A 222 29.80 -4.98 15.14
CA ASN A 222 28.54 -5.22 14.46
C ASN A 222 27.86 -6.52 14.93
N TYR A 223 26.53 -6.59 14.75
CA TYR A 223 25.77 -7.82 14.94
C TYR A 223 24.74 -7.99 13.81
N PRO A 224 24.77 -9.13 13.09
CA PRO A 224 25.80 -10.17 13.12
C PRO A 224 27.16 -9.67 12.62
N TYR A 225 28.23 -10.36 13.03
CA TYR A 225 29.60 -10.05 12.61
C TYR A 225 30.08 -11.04 11.56
N PHE A 226 30.39 -10.54 10.37
CA PHE A 226 30.88 -11.32 9.22
C PHE A 226 32.33 -10.92 8.88
N PRO A 227 33.35 -11.51 9.55
CA PRO A 227 34.75 -11.12 9.39
C PRO A 227 35.31 -11.25 7.97
N LYS A 228 34.68 -12.08 7.12
CA LYS A 228 35.09 -12.31 5.74
C LYS A 228 34.35 -11.40 4.74
N GLY A 229 33.45 -10.53 5.21
CA GLY A 229 32.59 -9.72 4.37
C GLY A 229 31.49 -10.55 3.68
N PRO A 230 30.89 -10.01 2.59
CA PRO A 230 29.80 -10.66 1.87
C PRO A 230 30.26 -11.93 1.13
N ARG A 231 29.28 -12.74 0.71
CA ARG A 231 29.54 -13.92 -0.14
C ARG A 231 30.11 -13.49 -1.49
N ALA A 232 31.08 -14.23 -2.01
CA ALA A 232 31.79 -13.91 -3.26
C ALA A 232 31.68 -15.01 -4.33
N ASP A 233 30.77 -15.97 -4.12
CA ASP A 233 30.64 -17.19 -4.92
C ASP A 233 29.42 -17.22 -5.86
N LEU A 234 28.62 -16.15 -5.90
CA LEU A 234 27.52 -16.00 -6.86
C LEU A 234 28.07 -15.69 -8.26
N LYS A 235 27.55 -16.40 -9.27
CA LYS A 235 27.84 -16.14 -10.69
C LYS A 235 26.78 -15.23 -11.29
N PRO A 236 27.12 -14.37 -12.28
CA PRO A 236 26.13 -13.51 -12.94
C PRO A 236 25.01 -14.30 -13.61
N VAL A 237 23.81 -13.72 -13.60
CA VAL A 237 22.64 -14.16 -14.37
C VAL A 237 22.20 -12.99 -15.25
N GLU A 238 22.18 -13.19 -16.56
CA GLU A 238 21.78 -12.18 -17.53
C GLU A 238 20.41 -12.54 -18.13
N ILE A 239 19.48 -11.59 -18.11
CA ILE A 239 18.15 -11.71 -18.71
C ILE A 239 18.08 -10.68 -19.84
N THR A 240 17.91 -11.13 -21.07
CA THR A 240 17.92 -10.27 -22.26
C THR A 240 16.74 -10.59 -23.18
N GLN A 241 16.19 -9.58 -23.87
CA GLN A 241 15.23 -9.79 -24.96
C GLN A 241 15.78 -9.16 -26.26
N PRO A 242 16.52 -9.93 -27.09
CA PRO A 242 17.25 -9.38 -28.22
C PRO A 242 16.36 -8.78 -29.32
N GLU A 243 15.06 -9.11 -29.32
CA GLU A 243 14.05 -8.60 -30.26
C GLU A 243 13.13 -7.56 -29.61
N GLY A 244 13.45 -7.09 -28.40
CA GLY A 244 12.61 -6.21 -27.60
C GLY A 244 11.52 -6.93 -26.81
N THR A 245 10.61 -6.15 -26.24
CA THR A 245 9.55 -6.62 -25.36
C THR A 245 8.31 -7.05 -26.16
N SER A 246 7.50 -7.95 -25.60
CA SER A 246 6.23 -8.41 -26.21
C SER A 246 5.03 -7.57 -25.79
N PHE A 247 5.25 -6.53 -24.98
CA PHE A 247 4.21 -5.57 -24.59
C PHE A 247 4.37 -4.27 -25.38
N GLU A 248 3.26 -3.59 -25.58
CA GLU A 248 3.20 -2.26 -26.19
C GLU A 248 2.70 -1.26 -25.16
N VAL A 249 3.29 -0.06 -25.16
CA VAL A 249 2.88 1.06 -24.31
C VAL A 249 2.55 2.26 -25.19
N ASN A 250 1.36 2.82 -25.01
CA ASN A 250 0.94 4.08 -25.64
C ASN A 250 0.45 5.05 -24.57
N GLY A 251 1.31 6.01 -24.21
CA GLY A 251 1.09 6.85 -23.03
C GLY A 251 1.01 5.98 -21.78
N HIS A 252 -0.16 5.95 -21.16
CA HIS A 252 -0.44 5.13 -19.98
C HIS A 252 -1.23 3.85 -20.31
N GLU A 253 -1.58 3.57 -21.57
CA GLU A 253 -2.20 2.30 -21.98
C GLU A 253 -1.15 1.22 -22.24
N VAL A 254 -1.37 0.04 -21.67
CA VAL A 254 -0.53 -1.14 -21.84
C VAL A 254 -1.30 -2.23 -22.58
N ARG A 255 -0.63 -2.90 -23.52
CA ARG A 255 -1.14 -4.09 -24.21
C ARG A 255 -0.12 -5.21 -24.14
N TRP A 256 -0.53 -6.39 -23.70
CA TRP A 256 0.37 -7.55 -23.62
C TRP A 256 -0.43 -8.84 -23.60
N GLN A 257 -0.11 -9.80 -24.49
CA GLN A 257 -0.72 -11.14 -24.50
C GLN A 257 -2.25 -11.10 -24.30
N LYS A 258 -2.94 -10.25 -25.07
CA LYS A 258 -4.39 -9.97 -25.05
C LYS A 258 -4.89 -9.12 -23.88
N TRP A 259 -4.11 -8.92 -22.83
CA TRP A 259 -4.43 -7.92 -21.80
C TRP A 259 -4.36 -6.51 -22.38
N ARG A 260 -5.29 -5.67 -21.94
CA ARG A 260 -5.30 -4.23 -22.16
C ARG A 260 -5.72 -3.54 -20.87
N PHE A 261 -4.95 -2.58 -20.41
CA PHE A 261 -5.24 -1.81 -19.20
C PHE A 261 -4.49 -0.49 -19.21
N ARG A 262 -4.72 0.35 -18.20
CA ARG A 262 -4.06 1.65 -18.04
C ARG A 262 -3.36 1.76 -16.70
N VAL A 263 -2.15 2.32 -16.71
CA VAL A 263 -1.31 2.54 -15.52
C VAL A 263 -1.50 3.98 -15.04
N GLY A 264 -2.07 4.13 -13.85
CA GLY A 264 -2.24 5.39 -13.14
C GLY A 264 -1.38 5.47 -11.87
N PHE A 265 -1.39 6.64 -11.24
CA PHE A 265 -0.66 6.90 -10.00
C PHE A 265 -1.37 7.96 -9.17
N THR A 266 -1.47 7.76 -7.85
CA THR A 266 -1.99 8.77 -6.90
C THR A 266 -1.03 8.94 -5.72
N PRO A 267 -0.97 10.13 -5.07
CA PRO A 267 -0.09 10.35 -3.94
C PRO A 267 -0.41 9.47 -2.73
N ARG A 268 -1.67 9.01 -2.57
CA ARG A 268 -2.07 8.10 -1.49
C ARG A 268 -1.82 6.63 -1.81
N GLU A 269 -2.27 6.16 -2.97
CA GLU A 269 -2.31 4.73 -3.31
C GLU A 269 -1.01 4.26 -4.00
N GLY A 270 -0.24 5.19 -4.59
CA GLY A 270 0.83 4.84 -5.52
C GLY A 270 0.24 4.30 -6.82
N LEU A 271 0.68 3.11 -7.24
CA LEU A 271 0.26 2.45 -8.48
C LEU A 271 -1.25 2.09 -8.47
N VAL A 272 -1.98 2.58 -9.48
CA VAL A 272 -3.38 2.25 -9.73
C VAL A 272 -3.54 1.68 -11.15
N LEU A 273 -4.32 0.62 -11.31
CA LEU A 273 -4.62 0.04 -12.63
C LEU A 273 -6.08 0.30 -13.00
N HIS A 274 -6.31 0.71 -14.23
CA HIS A 274 -7.65 1.03 -14.73
C HIS A 274 -8.01 0.23 -15.98
N THR A 275 -9.32 0.06 -16.18
CA THR A 275 -9.95 -0.52 -17.38
C THR A 275 -9.28 -1.81 -17.83
N ILE A 276 -9.05 -2.72 -16.88
CA ILE A 276 -8.43 -4.02 -17.13
C ILE A 276 -9.41 -4.86 -17.95
N ALA A 277 -8.97 -5.26 -19.14
CA ALA A 277 -9.73 -6.04 -20.08
C ALA A 277 -8.86 -7.08 -20.80
N TYR A 278 -9.52 -8.09 -21.37
CA TYR A 278 -8.89 -9.18 -22.10
C TYR A 278 -9.48 -9.28 -23.51
N GLN A 279 -8.63 -9.31 -24.53
CA GLN A 279 -9.01 -9.46 -25.92
C GLN A 279 -9.32 -10.94 -26.25
N ASP A 280 -10.60 -11.25 -26.41
CA ASP A 280 -11.12 -12.59 -26.74
C ASP A 280 -11.70 -12.58 -28.16
N GLY A 281 -10.91 -13.07 -29.13
CA GLY A 281 -11.20 -12.91 -30.55
C GLY A 281 -11.29 -11.43 -30.93
N ASP A 282 -12.43 -11.02 -31.49
CA ASP A 282 -12.69 -9.62 -31.86
C ASP A 282 -13.30 -8.78 -30.71
N THR A 283 -13.58 -9.40 -29.56
CA THR A 283 -14.25 -8.73 -28.43
C THR A 283 -13.24 -8.37 -27.33
N LEU A 284 -13.18 -7.10 -26.96
CA LEU A 284 -12.48 -6.68 -25.76
C LEU A 284 -13.41 -6.81 -24.54
N ARG A 285 -13.10 -7.75 -23.65
CA ARG A 285 -13.98 -8.13 -22.54
C ARG A 285 -13.46 -7.51 -21.24
N PRO A 286 -14.24 -6.65 -20.57
CA PRO A 286 -13.79 -6.05 -19.31
C PRO A 286 -13.70 -7.09 -18.18
N VAL A 287 -12.82 -6.82 -17.23
CA VAL A 287 -12.58 -7.68 -16.05
C VAL A 287 -12.68 -6.87 -14.77
N ILE A 288 -11.88 -5.81 -14.64
CA ILE A 288 -11.84 -4.91 -13.48
C ILE A 288 -11.75 -3.46 -14.00
N TYR A 289 -12.64 -2.58 -13.55
CA TYR A 289 -12.61 -1.17 -13.93
C TYR A 289 -11.48 -0.41 -13.22
N ARG A 290 -11.23 -0.67 -11.94
CA ARG A 290 -10.18 -0.03 -11.14
C ARG A 290 -9.63 -0.98 -10.09
N ALA A 291 -8.31 -1.13 -10.01
CA ALA A 291 -7.61 -1.97 -9.03
C ALA A 291 -6.47 -1.20 -8.37
N SER A 292 -6.44 -1.18 -7.04
CA SER A 292 -5.35 -0.58 -6.27
C SER A 292 -5.28 -1.16 -4.86
N LEU A 293 -4.12 -1.06 -4.24
CA LEU A 293 -4.00 -1.10 -2.80
C LEU A 293 -4.52 0.24 -2.24
N THR A 294 -5.42 0.20 -1.27
CA THR A 294 -6.16 1.39 -0.80
C THR A 294 -5.95 1.72 0.66
N GLU A 295 -5.51 0.75 1.46
CA GLU A 295 -5.03 1.01 2.81
C GLU A 295 -4.11 -0.09 3.30
N MET A 296 -3.29 0.27 4.28
CA MET A 296 -2.50 -0.65 5.09
C MET A 296 -2.72 -0.38 6.57
N PHE A 297 -2.58 -1.40 7.41
CA PHE A 297 -2.65 -1.26 8.87
C PHE A 297 -1.59 -2.13 9.56
N ILE A 298 -0.74 -1.50 10.38
CA ILE A 298 0.39 -2.17 11.05
C ILE A 298 0.25 -2.04 12.58
N PRO A 299 -0.49 -2.96 13.24
CA PRO A 299 -0.65 -2.98 14.69
C PRO A 299 0.52 -3.69 15.41
N TYR A 300 1.12 -3.05 16.41
CA TYR A 300 2.15 -3.64 17.28
C TYR A 300 1.57 -4.22 18.57
N GLY A 301 2.11 -5.34 19.05
CA GLY A 301 1.56 -6.16 20.13
C GLY A 301 2.26 -6.07 21.48
N ASP A 302 3.15 -5.09 21.70
CA ASP A 302 3.83 -4.90 22.98
C ASP A 302 3.12 -3.82 23.84
N PRO A 303 2.69 -4.16 25.08
CA PRO A 303 1.93 -3.24 25.94
C PRO A 303 2.78 -2.12 26.59
N LYS A 304 4.10 -2.09 26.40
CA LYS A 304 4.96 -1.06 27.00
C LYS A 304 4.61 0.34 26.50
N PRO A 305 4.91 1.41 27.28
CA PRO A 305 4.56 2.79 26.93
C PRO A 305 4.96 3.24 25.52
N THR A 306 6.16 2.86 25.06
CA THR A 306 6.65 3.19 23.71
C THR A 306 5.86 2.50 22.60
N HIS A 307 5.36 1.28 22.83
CA HIS A 307 4.95 0.38 21.76
C HIS A 307 3.44 0.20 21.61
N HIS A 308 2.66 0.23 22.70
CA HIS A 308 1.23 -0.10 22.64
C HIS A 308 0.41 0.86 21.77
N ARG A 309 0.97 2.03 21.47
CA ARG A 309 0.35 3.08 20.65
C ARG A 309 0.80 3.05 19.19
N LYS A 310 1.69 2.13 18.81
CA LYS A 310 2.15 1.97 17.42
C LYS A 310 1.10 1.18 16.64
N ASN A 311 0.30 1.90 15.86
CA ASN A 311 -0.71 1.35 14.95
C ASN A 311 -0.93 2.32 13.79
N VAL A 312 -0.15 2.15 12.73
CA VAL A 312 -0.05 3.10 11.62
C VAL A 312 -0.88 2.66 10.42
N PHE A 313 -1.38 3.65 9.69
CA PHE A 313 -2.09 3.48 8.42
C PHE A 313 -1.25 4.08 7.30
N ASP A 314 -0.29 3.31 6.78
CA ASP A 314 0.79 3.88 5.97
C ASP A 314 0.29 4.69 4.76
N MET A 315 -0.80 4.26 4.13
CA MET A 315 -1.38 4.98 2.99
C MET A 315 -2.19 6.19 3.45
N GLY A 316 -3.09 6.02 4.41
CA GLY A 316 -3.97 7.11 4.86
C GLY A 316 -3.35 8.15 5.80
N GLU A 317 -2.22 7.83 6.45
CA GLU A 317 -1.53 8.75 7.38
C GLU A 317 -0.28 9.39 6.77
N TYR A 318 0.31 8.83 5.72
CA TYR A 318 1.49 9.42 5.05
C TYR A 318 1.32 9.54 3.53
N GLY A 319 0.78 8.51 2.88
CA GLY A 319 0.61 8.44 1.43
C GLY A 319 1.78 7.73 0.77
N VAL A 320 1.61 6.45 0.46
CA VAL A 320 2.71 5.62 -0.06
C VAL A 320 3.15 6.02 -1.47
N GLY A 321 2.30 6.72 -2.23
CA GLY A 321 2.66 7.24 -3.54
C GLY A 321 3.66 8.40 -3.46
N VAL A 322 3.54 9.27 -2.45
CA VAL A 322 4.55 10.31 -2.18
C VAL A 322 5.87 9.68 -1.70
N LEU A 323 5.78 8.52 -1.04
CA LEU A 323 6.92 7.77 -0.49
C LEU A 323 7.51 6.72 -1.47
N SER A 324 7.05 6.68 -2.72
CA SER A 324 7.58 5.77 -3.73
C SER A 324 9.04 6.10 -4.07
N ASN A 325 9.85 5.06 -4.21
CA ASN A 325 11.25 5.18 -4.59
C ASN A 325 11.41 5.39 -6.10
N SER A 326 12.53 5.99 -6.49
CA SER A 326 13.01 5.94 -7.86
C SER A 326 13.77 4.64 -8.12
N LEU A 327 13.21 3.78 -8.97
CA LEU A 327 13.71 2.43 -9.21
C LEU A 327 14.90 2.44 -10.19
N GLU A 328 15.96 1.70 -9.85
CA GLU A 328 17.20 1.63 -10.62
C GLU A 328 17.27 0.36 -11.48
N LEU A 329 17.63 0.54 -12.75
CA LEU A 329 17.79 -0.54 -13.71
C LEU A 329 18.91 -1.50 -13.30
N GLY A 330 18.62 -2.79 -13.29
CA GLY A 330 19.57 -3.86 -12.94
C GLY A 330 19.71 -4.11 -11.44
N CYS A 331 19.12 -3.26 -10.59
CA CYS A 331 19.10 -3.41 -9.14
C CYS A 331 17.68 -3.79 -8.67
N ASP A 332 16.73 -2.86 -8.75
CA ASP A 332 15.34 -3.08 -8.32
C ASP A 332 14.56 -3.90 -9.35
N CYS A 333 14.85 -3.67 -10.63
CA CYS A 333 14.23 -4.34 -11.76
C CYS A 333 15.28 -4.83 -12.76
N LEU A 334 15.24 -6.13 -13.07
CA LEU A 334 16.21 -6.82 -13.94
C LEU A 334 15.57 -7.31 -15.24
N GLY A 335 16.25 -7.07 -16.36
CA GLY A 335 15.80 -7.47 -17.71
C GLY A 335 15.54 -6.25 -18.60
N GLU A 336 14.65 -6.39 -19.57
CA GLU A 336 14.20 -5.27 -20.41
C GLU A 336 13.03 -4.56 -19.73
N ILE A 337 13.29 -3.37 -19.20
CA ILE A 337 12.34 -2.64 -18.34
C ILE A 337 11.76 -1.43 -19.06
N HIS A 338 10.44 -1.26 -18.93
CA HIS A 338 9.76 0.00 -19.19
C HIS A 338 9.43 0.68 -17.87
N TYR A 339 9.78 1.96 -17.73
CA TYR A 339 9.47 2.75 -16.55
C TYR A 339 8.37 3.76 -16.83
N PHE A 340 7.51 3.99 -15.83
CA PHE A 340 6.66 5.18 -15.77
C PHE A 340 7.17 6.08 -14.66
N ASP A 341 7.42 7.35 -15.00
CA ASP A 341 7.62 8.40 -14.01
C ASP A 341 6.27 8.75 -13.36
N ALA A 342 6.29 9.16 -12.10
CA ALA A 342 5.13 9.67 -11.39
C ALA A 342 5.32 11.14 -11.02
N HIS A 343 4.21 11.86 -10.90
CA HIS A 343 4.20 13.25 -10.49
C HIS A 343 3.23 13.44 -9.32
N VAL A 344 3.74 14.01 -8.24
CA VAL A 344 2.98 14.41 -7.04
C VAL A 344 3.24 15.88 -6.76
N ASN A 345 2.79 16.41 -5.63
CA ASN A 345 3.07 17.78 -5.21
C ASN A 345 4.02 17.82 -3.99
N ASP A 346 4.84 18.87 -3.91
CA ASP A 346 5.44 19.28 -2.64
C ASP A 346 4.42 20.05 -1.77
N ASN A 347 4.85 20.46 -0.57
CA ASN A 347 3.94 21.12 0.37
C ASN A 347 3.63 22.59 0.02
N ASP A 348 4.33 23.18 -0.96
CA ASP A 348 4.01 24.48 -1.55
C ASP A 348 3.15 24.37 -2.82
N GLY A 349 2.80 23.14 -3.24
CA GLY A 349 1.94 22.87 -4.39
C GLY A 349 2.68 22.86 -5.72
N HIS A 350 4.01 22.76 -5.70
CA HIS A 350 4.82 22.56 -6.89
C HIS A 350 4.84 21.08 -7.27
N ALA A 351 4.99 20.80 -8.56
CA ALA A 351 5.10 19.44 -9.05
C ALA A 351 6.44 18.83 -8.63
N MET A 352 6.40 17.63 -8.06
CA MET A 352 7.56 16.82 -7.71
C MET A 352 7.54 15.54 -8.55
N GLU A 353 8.60 15.32 -9.30
CA GLU A 353 8.81 14.12 -10.10
C GLU A 353 9.42 13.00 -9.25
N ILE A 354 8.82 11.82 -9.32
CA ILE A 354 9.41 10.56 -8.87
C ILE A 354 9.78 9.79 -10.12
N LYS A 355 11.03 9.96 -10.53
CA LYS A 355 11.56 9.29 -11.71
C LYS A 355 11.51 7.78 -11.52
N ASN A 356 11.17 7.02 -12.56
CA ASN A 356 11.10 5.56 -12.54
C ASN A 356 10.23 5.00 -11.39
N ALA A 357 9.15 5.69 -10.99
CA ALA A 357 8.31 5.28 -9.86
C ALA A 357 7.65 3.90 -10.04
N ILE A 358 7.34 3.54 -11.30
CA ILE A 358 6.78 2.23 -11.65
C ILE A 358 7.71 1.55 -12.64
N CYS A 359 7.99 0.28 -12.37
CA CYS A 359 8.70 -0.61 -13.25
C CYS A 359 7.73 -1.63 -13.86
N MET A 360 7.83 -1.83 -15.18
CA MET A 360 7.08 -2.83 -15.92
C MET A 360 8.00 -3.67 -16.82
N HIS A 361 7.84 -4.99 -16.74
CA HIS A 361 8.58 -5.94 -17.59
C HIS A 361 7.80 -7.25 -17.74
N GLU A 362 8.22 -8.12 -18.66
CA GLU A 362 7.71 -9.49 -18.74
C GLU A 362 8.80 -10.49 -18.32
N GLU A 363 8.40 -11.56 -17.65
CA GLU A 363 9.33 -12.61 -17.21
C GLU A 363 8.79 -14.00 -17.46
N ASP A 364 9.70 -14.96 -17.64
CA ASP A 364 9.38 -16.37 -17.76
C ASP A 364 9.11 -16.98 -16.38
N ILE A 365 8.01 -17.74 -16.27
CA ILE A 365 7.61 -18.40 -15.02
C ILE A 365 7.48 -19.92 -15.19
N GLY A 366 8.25 -20.50 -16.11
CA GLY A 366 8.27 -21.94 -16.37
C GLY A 366 7.23 -22.41 -17.38
N PHE A 367 6.47 -23.46 -17.06
CA PHE A 367 5.51 -24.07 -17.98
C PHE A 367 4.10 -23.53 -17.77
N LEU A 368 3.43 -23.19 -18.87
CA LEU A 368 2.00 -22.85 -18.88
C LEU A 368 1.16 -24.13 -18.80
N TRP A 369 1.45 -25.07 -19.70
CA TRP A 369 0.89 -26.42 -19.66
C TRP A 369 1.81 -27.42 -20.35
N LYS A 370 1.70 -28.68 -19.94
CA LYS A 370 2.41 -29.81 -20.52
C LYS A 370 1.54 -31.05 -20.50
N HIS A 371 1.55 -31.81 -21.59
CA HIS A 371 0.94 -33.13 -21.64
C HIS A 371 1.86 -34.12 -22.37
N THR A 372 1.82 -35.39 -21.96
CA THR A 372 2.49 -36.48 -22.67
C THR A 372 1.53 -37.65 -22.81
N ASP A 373 1.17 -38.00 -24.04
CA ASP A 373 0.32 -39.14 -24.31
C ASP A 373 1.17 -40.41 -24.31
N PHE A 374 1.00 -41.26 -23.29
CA PHE A 374 1.78 -42.49 -23.14
C PHE A 374 1.51 -43.54 -24.24
N ARG A 375 0.41 -43.42 -25.00
CA ARG A 375 0.11 -44.34 -26.10
C ARG A 375 0.92 -44.00 -27.35
N THR A 376 1.12 -42.71 -27.60
CA THR A 376 1.86 -42.21 -28.78
C THR A 376 3.27 -41.74 -28.45
N MET A 377 3.60 -41.62 -27.16
CA MET A 377 4.82 -41.03 -26.61
C MET A 377 5.08 -39.58 -27.06
N LYS A 378 4.05 -38.88 -27.54
CA LYS A 378 4.15 -37.48 -27.94
C LYS A 378 3.98 -36.57 -26.74
N ALA A 379 4.88 -35.60 -26.62
CA ALA A 379 4.83 -34.56 -25.60
C ALA A 379 4.55 -33.19 -26.24
N GLU A 380 3.64 -32.44 -25.64
CA GLU A 380 3.35 -31.04 -25.97
C GLU A 380 3.65 -30.19 -24.74
N VAL A 381 4.34 -29.07 -24.94
CA VAL A 381 4.73 -28.13 -23.88
C VAL A 381 4.55 -26.70 -24.37
N ARG A 382 4.00 -25.83 -23.53
CA ARG A 382 4.05 -24.37 -23.71
C ARG A 382 4.66 -23.75 -22.46
N ARG A 383 5.55 -22.78 -22.65
CA ARG A 383 6.11 -21.99 -21.56
C ARG A 383 5.13 -20.88 -21.18
N SER A 384 5.21 -20.43 -19.93
CA SER A 384 4.41 -19.32 -19.42
C SER A 384 5.29 -18.10 -19.23
N ARG A 385 4.71 -16.94 -19.50
CA ARG A 385 5.22 -15.64 -19.10
C ARG A 385 4.18 -14.90 -18.26
N ARG A 386 4.65 -13.97 -17.45
CA ARG A 386 3.80 -12.95 -16.83
C ARG A 386 4.31 -11.56 -17.13
N LEU A 387 3.41 -10.59 -17.25
CA LEU A 387 3.73 -9.18 -17.18
C LEU A 387 3.70 -8.75 -15.71
N VAL A 388 4.74 -8.05 -15.29
CA VAL A 388 4.91 -7.49 -13.95
C VAL A 388 4.74 -5.97 -14.04
N VAL A 389 3.90 -5.38 -13.19
CA VAL A 389 3.80 -3.93 -13.00
C VAL A 389 3.98 -3.66 -11.52
N SER A 390 5.00 -2.89 -11.15
CA SER A 390 5.39 -2.77 -9.74
C SER A 390 5.91 -1.40 -9.33
N THR A 391 5.75 -1.09 -8.06
CA THR A 391 6.35 0.08 -7.40
C THR A 391 6.87 -0.33 -6.03
N ILE A 392 7.89 0.37 -5.53
CA ILE A 392 8.46 0.18 -4.19
C ILE A 392 8.30 1.49 -3.43
N ALA A 393 7.91 1.43 -2.16
CA ALA A 393 7.83 2.58 -1.28
C ALA A 393 8.56 2.32 0.05
N THR A 394 9.21 3.35 0.57
CA THR A 394 9.85 3.35 1.90
C THR A 394 8.99 4.12 2.88
N VAL A 395 8.50 3.45 3.93
CA VAL A 395 7.73 4.08 5.01
C VAL A 395 8.51 3.96 6.31
N GLY A 396 9.26 5.02 6.62
CA GLY A 396 10.16 5.06 7.78
C GLY A 396 11.21 3.96 7.70
N ASN A 397 11.03 2.90 8.49
CA ASN A 397 11.94 1.78 8.60
C ASN A 397 11.67 0.63 7.62
N TYR A 398 10.47 0.53 7.03
CA TYR A 398 10.07 -0.58 6.16
C TYR A 398 10.12 -0.21 4.67
N GLU A 399 10.47 -1.18 3.84
CA GLU A 399 10.24 -1.14 2.39
C GLU A 399 9.14 -2.12 1.99
N TYR A 400 8.24 -1.67 1.11
CA TYR A 400 7.19 -2.50 0.53
C TYR A 400 7.26 -2.45 -0.99
N GLY A 401 7.45 -3.63 -1.61
CA GLY A 401 7.29 -3.81 -3.04
C GLY A 401 5.89 -4.32 -3.37
N TYR A 402 5.16 -3.57 -4.19
CA TYR A 402 3.80 -3.89 -4.62
C TYR A 402 3.83 -4.36 -6.07
N TYR A 403 3.42 -5.61 -6.32
CA TYR A 403 3.52 -6.25 -7.64
C TYR A 403 2.15 -6.70 -8.15
N TRP A 404 1.77 -6.20 -9.31
CA TRP A 404 0.69 -6.75 -10.11
C TRP A 404 1.25 -7.68 -11.18
N TYR A 405 0.66 -8.86 -11.30
CA TYR A 405 1.03 -9.86 -12.29
C TYR A 405 -0.15 -10.18 -13.20
N PHE A 406 0.07 -10.09 -14.51
CA PHE A 406 -0.86 -10.56 -15.53
C PHE A 406 -0.28 -11.79 -16.20
N GLN A 407 -1.04 -12.88 -16.26
CA GLN A 407 -0.58 -14.16 -16.79
C GLN A 407 -1.28 -14.52 -18.10
N GLN A 408 -0.66 -15.37 -18.92
CA GLN A 408 -1.19 -15.77 -20.22
C GLN A 408 -2.49 -16.62 -20.14
N ASP A 409 -2.76 -17.23 -18.99
CA ASP A 409 -3.98 -18.02 -18.73
C ASP A 409 -5.18 -17.18 -18.29
N GLY A 410 -5.01 -15.86 -18.16
CA GLY A 410 -6.05 -14.97 -17.63
C GLY A 410 -5.93 -14.70 -16.13
N THR A 411 -4.95 -15.26 -15.42
CA THR A 411 -4.76 -14.97 -13.99
C THR A 411 -4.24 -13.56 -13.79
N ILE A 412 -4.86 -12.83 -12.84
CA ILE A 412 -4.32 -11.61 -12.24
C ILE A 412 -3.92 -11.96 -10.80
N GLN A 413 -2.69 -11.63 -10.42
CA GLN A 413 -2.20 -11.82 -9.06
C GLN A 413 -1.66 -10.50 -8.53
N TYR A 414 -1.88 -10.27 -7.24
CA TYR A 414 -1.23 -9.21 -6.48
C TYR A 414 -0.30 -9.84 -5.45
N GLU A 415 0.88 -9.27 -5.26
CA GLU A 415 1.87 -9.72 -4.28
C GLU A 415 2.47 -8.50 -3.58
N VAL A 416 2.59 -8.58 -2.26
CA VAL A 416 3.38 -7.64 -1.49
C VAL A 416 4.65 -8.33 -0.98
N LYS A 417 5.80 -7.69 -1.25
CA LYS A 417 7.08 -8.06 -0.67
C LYS A 417 7.44 -7.05 0.41
N MET A 418 7.61 -7.54 1.64
CA MET A 418 8.04 -6.72 2.76
C MET A 418 9.54 -6.90 2.99
N SER A 419 10.27 -5.80 3.09
CA SER A 419 11.72 -5.74 3.35
C SER A 419 12.04 -4.56 4.27
N GLY A 420 13.31 -4.22 4.40
CA GLY A 420 13.79 -3.09 5.19
C GLY A 420 14.22 -3.48 6.59
N VAL A 421 14.09 -2.54 7.52
CA VAL A 421 14.51 -2.70 8.92
C VAL A 421 13.27 -2.85 9.79
N ALA A 422 13.21 -3.88 10.64
CA ALA A 422 12.09 -3.98 11.58
C ALA A 422 12.07 -2.81 12.57
N SER A 423 10.88 -2.37 12.96
CA SER A 423 10.74 -1.44 14.09
C SER A 423 11.17 -2.16 15.37
N VAL A 424 12.00 -1.48 16.16
CA VAL A 424 12.67 -2.09 17.31
C VAL A 424 12.36 -1.42 18.64
N GLY A 425 12.73 -2.09 19.72
CA GLY A 425 12.83 -1.55 21.07
C GLY A 425 14.13 -1.98 21.74
N ALA A 426 14.45 -1.33 22.87
CA ALA A 426 15.56 -1.76 23.72
C ALA A 426 15.04 -2.54 24.92
N ILE A 427 15.84 -3.48 25.40
CA ILE A 427 15.49 -4.30 26.55
C ILE A 427 16.69 -4.45 27.48
N ALA A 428 16.45 -4.56 28.78
CA ALA A 428 17.50 -4.76 29.75
C ALA A 428 18.28 -6.06 29.48
N PRO A 429 19.60 -6.12 29.73
CA PRO A 429 20.45 -7.26 29.34
C PRO A 429 20.03 -8.64 29.89
N ASP A 430 19.33 -8.67 31.03
CA ASP A 430 18.87 -9.86 31.75
C ASP A 430 17.39 -10.18 31.52
N GLU A 431 16.70 -9.39 30.69
CA GLU A 431 15.30 -9.60 30.33
C GLU A 431 15.15 -10.30 28.97
N LYS A 432 14.00 -10.95 28.78
CA LYS A 432 13.57 -11.49 27.49
C LYS A 432 12.21 -10.91 27.11
N PRO A 433 12.02 -10.50 25.85
CA PRO A 433 10.75 -9.95 25.40
C PRO A 433 9.70 -11.06 25.42
N LYS A 434 8.56 -10.80 26.06
CA LYS A 434 7.36 -11.65 25.98
C LYS A 434 6.53 -11.33 24.73
N HIS A 435 6.61 -10.08 24.27
CA HIS A 435 5.80 -9.51 23.19
C HIS A 435 6.65 -9.14 21.97
N GLY A 436 7.72 -9.90 21.72
CA GLY A 436 8.69 -9.64 20.66
C GLY A 436 9.76 -10.72 20.60
N THR A 437 10.65 -10.59 19.63
CA THR A 437 11.79 -11.49 19.42
C THR A 437 13.11 -10.75 19.60
N MET A 438 14.07 -11.37 20.28
CA MET A 438 15.43 -10.82 20.41
C MET A 438 16.13 -10.79 19.04
N LEU A 439 16.66 -9.63 18.66
CA LEU A 439 17.38 -9.43 17.39
C LEU A 439 18.90 -9.35 17.59
N ALA A 440 19.33 -8.75 18.71
CA ALA A 440 20.74 -8.65 19.13
C ALA A 440 20.78 -8.47 20.66
N PRO A 441 21.94 -8.55 21.34
CA PRO A 441 22.01 -8.22 22.77
C PRO A 441 21.39 -6.85 23.06
N GLY A 442 20.40 -6.81 23.97
CA GLY A 442 19.68 -5.59 24.34
C GLY A 442 18.71 -5.02 23.30
N LEU A 443 18.57 -5.64 22.12
CA LEU A 443 17.71 -5.18 21.01
C LEU A 443 16.67 -6.25 20.67
N TYR A 444 15.41 -5.83 20.54
CA TYR A 444 14.33 -6.74 20.15
C TYR A 444 13.37 -6.08 19.16
N GLY A 445 12.69 -6.90 18.36
CA GLY A 445 11.59 -6.49 17.50
C GLY A 445 10.27 -6.82 18.19
N PRO A 446 9.44 -5.83 18.56
CA PRO A 446 8.10 -6.11 19.08
C PRO A 446 7.24 -6.83 18.03
N HIS A 447 6.44 -7.81 18.46
CA HIS A 447 5.50 -8.50 17.58
C HIS A 447 4.56 -7.48 16.93
N HIS A 448 4.26 -7.66 15.65
CA HIS A 448 3.30 -6.83 14.92
C HIS A 448 2.71 -7.62 13.76
N GLN A 449 1.71 -7.05 13.09
CA GLN A 449 1.08 -7.63 11.91
C GLN A 449 1.09 -6.59 10.79
N HIS A 450 0.97 -7.05 9.54
CA HIS A 450 0.78 -6.19 8.38
C HIS A 450 -0.52 -6.58 7.70
N PHE A 451 -1.43 -5.62 7.53
CA PHE A 451 -2.68 -5.81 6.81
C PHE A 451 -2.74 -4.89 5.60
N PHE A 452 -3.29 -5.41 4.50
CA PHE A 452 -3.37 -4.76 3.20
C PHE A 452 -4.80 -4.89 2.69
N CYS A 453 -5.37 -3.83 2.14
CA CYS A 453 -6.69 -3.86 1.52
C CYS A 453 -6.62 -3.47 0.04
N VAL A 454 -6.83 -4.45 -0.83
CA VAL A 454 -6.93 -4.25 -2.27
C VAL A 454 -8.40 -4.02 -2.64
N ARG A 455 -8.67 -2.87 -3.27
CA ARG A 455 -9.98 -2.50 -3.81
C ARG A 455 -10.05 -2.89 -5.27
N LEU A 456 -11.04 -3.70 -5.63
CA LEU A 456 -11.31 -4.18 -6.98
C LEU A 456 -12.72 -3.75 -7.39
N ASP A 457 -12.79 -2.70 -8.19
CA ASP A 457 -14.03 -2.25 -8.82
C ASP A 457 -14.33 -3.17 -10.01
N MET A 458 -15.22 -4.14 -9.81
CA MET A 458 -15.36 -5.27 -10.72
C MET A 458 -16.17 -4.88 -11.96
N MET A 459 -15.83 -5.51 -13.10
CA MET A 459 -16.55 -5.29 -14.34
C MET A 459 -16.47 -6.52 -15.25
N VAL A 460 -16.70 -7.70 -14.68
CA VAL A 460 -16.55 -8.99 -15.38
C VAL A 460 -17.57 -9.05 -16.52
N ASP A 461 -17.10 -8.94 -17.76
CA ASP A 461 -17.90 -8.93 -18.99
C ASP A 461 -19.08 -7.92 -18.99
N GLY A 462 -18.98 -6.87 -18.19
CA GLY A 462 -20.00 -5.83 -17.96
C GLY A 462 -20.03 -5.35 -16.51
N ALA A 463 -20.77 -4.27 -16.23
CA ALA A 463 -20.87 -3.69 -14.89
C ALA A 463 -21.78 -4.48 -13.94
N ASP A 464 -22.81 -5.15 -14.47
CA ASP A 464 -23.77 -5.89 -13.64
C ASP A 464 -23.18 -7.24 -13.22
N ASN A 465 -22.69 -7.30 -11.98
CA ASN A 465 -22.02 -8.47 -11.41
C ASN A 465 -22.69 -8.89 -10.09
N SER A 466 -22.49 -10.15 -9.72
CA SER A 466 -22.92 -10.76 -8.45
C SER A 466 -21.72 -11.46 -7.80
N VAL A 467 -21.66 -11.51 -6.48
CA VAL A 467 -20.59 -12.21 -5.75
C VAL A 467 -21.13 -13.45 -5.05
N TYR A 468 -20.48 -14.59 -5.28
CA TYR A 468 -20.83 -15.88 -4.68
C TYR A 468 -19.69 -16.39 -3.79
N GLU A 469 -20.01 -16.78 -2.56
CA GLU A 469 -19.13 -17.59 -1.72
C GLU A 469 -19.27 -19.07 -2.09
N CYS A 470 -18.16 -19.71 -2.43
CA CYS A 470 -18.10 -21.10 -2.82
C CYS A 470 -17.34 -21.92 -1.77
N ASN A 471 -17.96 -22.97 -1.24
CA ASN A 471 -17.34 -23.90 -0.29
C ASN A 471 -17.37 -25.32 -0.85
N SER A 472 -16.33 -26.11 -0.61
CA SER A 472 -16.33 -27.56 -0.85
C SER A 472 -17.02 -28.28 0.31
N GLU A 473 -18.00 -29.13 0.01
CA GLU A 473 -18.81 -29.84 1.01
C GLU A 473 -18.89 -31.34 0.69
N ALA A 474 -18.49 -32.18 1.64
CA ALA A 474 -18.68 -33.63 1.53
C ALA A 474 -20.17 -33.98 1.70
N LEU A 475 -20.67 -34.88 0.85
CA LEU A 475 -22.05 -35.35 0.94
C LEU A 475 -22.14 -36.53 1.93
N PRO A 476 -23.25 -36.65 2.70
CA PRO A 476 -23.43 -37.80 3.59
C PRO A 476 -23.50 -39.11 2.80
N ARG A 477 -23.16 -40.23 3.46
CA ARG A 477 -23.39 -41.56 2.88
C ARG A 477 -24.88 -41.82 2.70
N GLY A 478 -25.25 -42.44 1.59
CA GLY A 478 -26.64 -42.77 1.27
C GLY A 478 -26.77 -43.41 -0.11
N PRO A 479 -27.99 -43.63 -0.62
CA PRO A 479 -28.22 -44.21 -1.95
C PRO A 479 -27.51 -43.45 -3.09
N GLU A 480 -27.39 -42.13 -2.97
CA GLU A 480 -26.73 -41.25 -3.96
C GLU A 480 -25.20 -41.12 -3.73
N ASN A 481 -24.69 -41.60 -2.59
CA ASN A 481 -23.27 -41.62 -2.26
C ASN A 481 -22.91 -42.92 -1.50
N PRO A 482 -23.07 -44.09 -2.13
CA PRO A 482 -22.96 -45.39 -1.44
C PRO A 482 -21.55 -45.67 -0.91
N HIS A 483 -20.53 -45.06 -1.53
CA HIS A 483 -19.13 -45.24 -1.13
C HIS A 483 -18.61 -44.11 -0.22
N GLY A 484 -19.36 -43.01 -0.05
CA GLY A 484 -18.99 -41.90 0.82
C GLY A 484 -17.89 -41.00 0.26
N ASN A 485 -17.65 -41.02 -1.04
CA ASN A 485 -16.60 -40.24 -1.71
C ASN A 485 -17.12 -38.97 -2.39
N ALA A 486 -18.44 -38.80 -2.51
CA ALA A 486 -19.03 -37.65 -3.18
C ALA A 486 -18.89 -36.36 -2.36
N TRP A 487 -18.57 -35.28 -3.04
CA TRP A 487 -18.54 -33.92 -2.52
C TRP A 487 -18.95 -32.95 -3.63
N VAL A 488 -19.35 -31.75 -3.26
CA VAL A 488 -19.82 -30.71 -4.18
C VAL A 488 -19.20 -29.36 -3.85
N VAL A 489 -19.22 -28.44 -4.81
CA VAL A 489 -19.01 -27.01 -4.53
C VAL A 489 -20.38 -26.38 -4.34
N LYS A 490 -20.64 -25.88 -3.13
CA LYS A 490 -21.85 -25.12 -2.83
C LYS A 490 -21.57 -23.63 -3.03
N SER A 491 -22.20 -23.03 -4.03
CA SER A 491 -22.19 -21.59 -4.28
C SER A 491 -23.35 -20.92 -3.53
N THR A 492 -23.06 -19.86 -2.79
CA THR A 492 -24.04 -19.06 -2.05
C THR A 492 -23.90 -17.61 -2.48
N LEU A 493 -24.98 -17.01 -3.01
CA LEU A 493 -25.01 -15.59 -3.35
C LEU A 493 -24.82 -14.76 -2.07
N LEU A 494 -23.96 -13.75 -2.15
CA LEU A 494 -23.84 -12.69 -1.14
C LEU A 494 -24.68 -11.52 -1.64
N GLY A 495 -25.98 -11.53 -1.33
CA GLY A 495 -26.97 -10.66 -1.96
C GLY A 495 -27.04 -9.25 -1.36
N ARG A 496 -26.43 -9.05 -0.19
CA ARG A 496 -26.40 -7.78 0.54
C ARG A 496 -25.07 -7.54 1.25
N GLU A 497 -24.77 -6.28 1.55
CA GLU A 497 -23.53 -5.89 2.23
C GLU A 497 -23.33 -6.59 3.59
N SER A 498 -24.39 -6.77 4.39
CA SER A 498 -24.31 -7.50 5.67
C SER A 498 -23.96 -8.98 5.53
N GLU A 499 -24.29 -9.60 4.39
CA GLU A 499 -23.97 -10.98 4.08
C GLU A 499 -22.53 -11.11 3.57
N ALA A 500 -22.00 -10.05 2.96
CA ALA A 500 -20.75 -10.01 2.20
C ALA A 500 -19.50 -9.62 3.01
N GLN A 501 -19.54 -9.77 4.33
CA GLN A 501 -18.43 -9.53 5.26
C GLN A 501 -17.82 -10.87 5.70
N ARG A 502 -16.89 -11.42 4.91
CA ARG A 502 -16.50 -12.84 4.99
C ARG A 502 -15.09 -13.05 5.52
N VAL A 503 -14.89 -14.20 6.17
CA VAL A 503 -13.58 -14.72 6.55
C VAL A 503 -13.25 -15.91 5.66
N ILE A 504 -11.98 -16.12 5.34
CA ILE A 504 -11.54 -17.33 4.62
C ILE A 504 -11.84 -18.60 5.42
N ASP A 505 -11.96 -19.73 4.73
CA ASP A 505 -12.06 -21.06 5.36
C ASP A 505 -11.26 -22.07 4.52
N PRO A 506 -9.95 -22.23 4.80
CA PRO A 506 -9.09 -23.11 4.01
C PRO A 506 -9.49 -24.58 4.16
N LEU A 507 -10.14 -24.98 5.25
CA LEU A 507 -10.62 -26.35 5.47
C LEU A 507 -11.82 -26.70 4.58
N LYS A 508 -12.57 -25.68 4.13
CA LYS A 508 -13.60 -25.83 3.08
C LYS A 508 -13.11 -25.49 1.68
N GLY A 509 -11.83 -25.10 1.54
CA GLY A 509 -11.31 -24.56 0.29
C GLY A 509 -12.13 -23.36 -0.20
N ARG A 510 -12.55 -22.48 0.71
CA ARG A 510 -13.41 -21.34 0.40
C ARG A 510 -12.76 -20.41 -0.62
N PHE A 511 -13.56 -19.96 -1.58
CA PHE A 511 -13.20 -18.92 -2.54
C PHE A 511 -14.44 -18.10 -2.92
N TRP A 512 -14.23 -16.98 -3.62
CA TRP A 512 -15.35 -16.14 -4.09
C TRP A 512 -15.34 -16.03 -5.61
N LYS A 513 -16.52 -16.10 -6.23
CA LYS A 513 -16.71 -15.85 -7.66
C LYS A 513 -17.40 -14.51 -7.83
N ILE A 514 -16.84 -13.66 -8.68
CA ILE A 514 -17.50 -12.46 -9.19
C ILE A 514 -18.00 -12.82 -10.57
N ALA A 515 -19.32 -12.90 -10.73
CA ALA A 515 -19.96 -13.45 -11.91
C ALA A 515 -20.88 -12.43 -12.59
N ASN A 516 -20.98 -12.53 -13.91
CA ASN A 516 -21.99 -11.85 -14.69
C ASN A 516 -23.09 -12.86 -15.06
N ASP A 517 -24.18 -12.83 -14.28
CA ASP A 517 -25.28 -13.79 -14.41
C ASP A 517 -26.06 -13.61 -15.73
N ASN A 518 -25.88 -12.50 -16.43
CA ASN A 518 -26.50 -12.21 -17.74
C ASN A 518 -25.70 -12.79 -18.92
N LYS A 519 -24.50 -13.31 -18.68
CA LYS A 519 -23.56 -13.77 -19.71
C LYS A 519 -23.15 -15.22 -19.45
N PRO A 520 -23.86 -16.21 -20.03
CA PRO A 520 -23.46 -17.60 -19.93
C PRO A 520 -22.25 -17.90 -20.82
N ASN A 521 -21.35 -18.74 -20.34
CA ASN A 521 -20.26 -19.32 -21.11
C ASN A 521 -20.75 -20.47 -22.01
N GLY A 522 -19.84 -21.10 -22.76
CA GLY A 522 -20.17 -22.18 -23.69
C GLY A 522 -20.75 -23.46 -23.07
N VAL A 523 -20.71 -23.61 -21.74
CA VAL A 523 -21.35 -24.73 -21.02
C VAL A 523 -22.60 -24.32 -20.24
N GLY A 524 -23.02 -23.05 -20.35
CA GLY A 524 -24.25 -22.53 -19.73
C GLY A 524 -24.08 -21.92 -18.35
N ASP A 525 -22.88 -21.94 -17.76
CA ASP A 525 -22.60 -21.29 -16.47
C ASP A 525 -22.32 -19.79 -16.67
N PRO A 526 -22.64 -18.91 -15.70
CA PRO A 526 -22.21 -17.52 -15.72
C PRO A 526 -20.70 -17.37 -15.90
N ILE A 527 -20.28 -16.40 -16.73
CA ILE A 527 -18.89 -15.98 -16.83
C ILE A 527 -18.47 -15.34 -15.50
N ALA A 528 -17.28 -15.70 -15.00
CA ALA A 528 -16.83 -15.26 -13.70
C ALA A 528 -15.31 -15.14 -13.59
N TYR A 529 -14.85 -14.25 -12.72
CA TYR A 529 -13.50 -14.29 -12.13
C TYR A 529 -13.56 -14.89 -10.73
N LYS A 530 -12.54 -15.65 -10.37
CA LYS A 530 -12.44 -16.32 -9.06
C LYS A 530 -11.36 -15.64 -8.23
N LEU A 531 -11.73 -15.07 -7.09
CA LEU A 531 -10.79 -14.65 -6.06
C LEU A 531 -10.39 -15.88 -5.23
N VAL A 532 -9.10 -16.21 -5.26
CA VAL A 532 -8.51 -17.31 -4.48
C VAL A 532 -7.68 -16.69 -3.35
N PRO A 533 -8.06 -16.89 -2.08
CA PRO A 533 -7.29 -16.33 -0.98
C PRO A 533 -5.95 -17.05 -0.81
N GLY A 534 -4.92 -16.29 -0.43
CA GLY A 534 -3.63 -16.80 0.04
C GLY A 534 -3.64 -17.12 1.54
N ASP A 535 -2.44 -17.30 2.11
CA ASP A 535 -2.24 -17.48 3.55
C ASP A 535 -2.51 -16.18 4.31
N ASN A 536 -3.32 -16.27 5.37
CA ASN A 536 -3.89 -15.10 6.03
C ASN A 536 -4.06 -15.26 7.54
N VAL A 537 -4.14 -14.13 8.23
CA VAL A 537 -4.48 -14.03 9.66
C VAL A 537 -5.52 -12.93 9.91
N LEU A 538 -6.18 -12.99 11.06
CA LEU A 538 -6.99 -11.87 11.58
C LEU A 538 -6.16 -11.06 12.61
N PRO A 539 -6.55 -9.80 12.88
CA PRO A 539 -5.93 -8.99 13.93
C PRO A 539 -6.02 -9.66 15.30
N PHE A 540 -4.93 -9.61 16.06
CA PHE A 540 -4.87 -10.11 17.44
C PHE A 540 -5.30 -9.08 18.50
N TYR A 541 -5.56 -7.85 18.08
CA TYR A 541 -6.10 -6.81 18.97
C TYR A 541 -7.49 -7.21 19.48
N GLN A 542 -7.79 -6.81 20.71
CA GLN A 542 -9.12 -7.05 21.29
C GLN A 542 -10.16 -6.18 20.56
N PRO A 543 -11.41 -6.67 20.38
CA PRO A 543 -12.45 -5.93 19.65
C PRO A 543 -12.79 -4.54 20.19
N ASP A 544 -12.52 -4.27 21.47
CA ASP A 544 -12.76 -3.00 22.15
C ASP A 544 -11.57 -2.04 22.08
N ALA A 545 -10.42 -2.46 21.54
CA ALA A 545 -9.26 -1.59 21.38
C ALA A 545 -9.55 -0.48 20.35
N HIS A 546 -9.20 0.76 20.69
CA HIS A 546 -9.40 1.92 19.80
C HIS A 546 -8.76 1.71 18.41
N ALA A 547 -7.56 1.15 18.36
CA ALA A 547 -6.87 0.89 17.09
C ALA A 547 -7.65 -0.04 16.15
N ILE A 548 -8.33 -1.08 16.67
CA ILE A 548 -9.11 -1.98 15.80
C ILE A 548 -10.43 -1.33 15.34
N GLN A 549 -10.97 -0.37 16.10
CA GLN A 549 -12.15 0.41 15.69
C GLN A 549 -11.85 1.29 14.47
N ARG A 550 -10.60 1.78 14.35
CA ARG A 550 -10.09 2.48 13.16
C ARG A 550 -9.89 1.53 11.98
N ALA A 551 -9.32 0.35 12.25
CA ALA A 551 -8.97 -0.64 11.25
C ALA A 551 -10.03 -1.74 11.10
N ALA A 552 -11.31 -1.43 11.31
CA ALA A 552 -12.35 -2.45 11.37
C ALA A 552 -12.49 -3.25 10.05
N PHE A 553 -12.03 -2.69 8.92
CA PHE A 553 -11.90 -3.40 7.65
C PHE A 553 -11.04 -4.68 7.74
N THR A 554 -10.06 -4.72 8.65
CA THR A 554 -9.17 -5.88 8.85
C THR A 554 -9.81 -7.04 9.58
N THR A 555 -11.02 -6.87 10.12
CA THR A 555 -11.72 -7.93 10.87
C THR A 555 -12.36 -9.00 9.97
N ARG A 556 -12.32 -8.81 8.65
CA ARG A 556 -12.82 -9.72 7.62
C ARG A 556 -11.82 -9.72 6.46
N HIS A 557 -11.80 -10.80 5.68
CA HIS A 557 -10.93 -10.93 4.51
C HIS A 557 -11.61 -10.46 3.22
N LEU A 558 -12.94 -10.49 3.19
CA LEU A 558 -13.72 -9.99 2.06
C LEU A 558 -14.79 -9.03 2.58
N TRP A 559 -14.91 -7.89 1.90
CA TRP A 559 -16.08 -7.03 1.91
C TRP A 559 -16.55 -6.83 0.49
N VAL A 560 -17.86 -6.63 0.30
CA VAL A 560 -18.44 -6.24 -0.98
C VAL A 560 -19.42 -5.10 -0.76
N THR A 561 -19.29 -4.05 -1.55
CA THR A 561 -20.19 -2.89 -1.57
C THR A 561 -20.70 -2.67 -2.99
N PRO A 562 -21.88 -2.07 -3.20
CA PRO A 562 -22.18 -1.46 -4.48
C PRO A 562 -21.14 -0.37 -4.78
N TYR A 563 -20.90 -0.12 -6.06
CA TYR A 563 -20.07 0.98 -6.51
C TYR A 563 -20.64 2.31 -6.03
N ASP A 564 -19.73 3.12 -5.52
CA ASP A 564 -19.91 4.52 -5.20
C ASP A 564 -18.57 5.21 -5.48
N ARG A 565 -18.60 6.30 -6.23
CA ARG A 565 -17.41 7.02 -6.67
C ARG A 565 -16.59 7.53 -5.50
N ASP A 566 -17.24 7.93 -4.41
CA ASP A 566 -16.60 8.58 -3.27
C ASP A 566 -16.13 7.55 -2.23
N GLN A 567 -16.56 6.28 -2.34
CA GLN A 567 -16.10 5.18 -1.48
C GLN A 567 -14.78 4.59 -2.01
N ARG A 568 -13.67 5.24 -1.64
CA ARG A 568 -12.31 4.88 -2.09
C ARG A 568 -11.48 4.13 -1.07
N PHE A 569 -11.60 4.46 0.23
CA PHE A 569 -10.65 3.99 1.24
C PHE A 569 -11.34 3.21 2.37
N PRO A 570 -10.86 2.01 2.69
CA PRO A 570 -11.55 1.10 3.62
C PRO A 570 -11.52 1.57 5.09
N ALA A 571 -10.64 2.52 5.44
CA ALA A 571 -10.55 3.16 6.74
C ALA A 571 -11.05 4.62 6.75
N GLY A 572 -11.71 5.05 5.66
CA GLY A 572 -12.14 6.43 5.47
C GLY A 572 -11.08 7.33 4.83
N ASP A 573 -11.48 8.55 4.49
CA ASP A 573 -10.62 9.52 3.80
C ASP A 573 -9.48 10.02 4.71
N TYR A 574 -9.70 10.10 6.03
CA TYR A 574 -8.78 10.70 6.98
C TYR A 574 -8.59 9.84 8.24
N PRO A 575 -7.86 8.71 8.17
CA PRO A 575 -7.68 7.84 9.33
C PRO A 575 -6.78 8.42 10.43
N ASN A 576 -5.96 9.43 10.12
CA ASN A 576 -5.06 10.07 11.08
C ASN A 576 -5.85 10.69 12.24
N GLN A 577 -5.56 10.25 13.48
CA GLN A 577 -6.27 10.65 14.71
C GLN A 577 -7.80 10.41 14.70
N HIS A 578 -8.32 9.63 13.76
CA HIS A 578 -9.75 9.30 13.70
C HIS A 578 -10.10 8.27 14.79
N ALA A 579 -11.27 8.43 15.43
CA ALA A 579 -11.70 7.54 16.52
C ALA A 579 -12.11 6.14 16.06
N GLY A 580 -12.40 5.98 14.77
CA GLY A 580 -12.84 4.73 14.13
C GLY A 580 -14.29 4.75 13.70
N GLY A 581 -14.71 3.71 12.97
CA GLY A 581 -16.06 3.55 12.44
C GLY A 581 -16.33 4.15 11.05
N ASP A 582 -15.35 4.82 10.44
CA ASP A 582 -15.44 5.29 9.05
C ASP A 582 -14.98 4.19 8.06
N GLY A 583 -15.12 4.43 6.76
CA GLY A 583 -14.74 3.48 5.71
C GLY A 583 -15.72 2.32 5.57
N LEU A 584 -15.21 1.10 5.38
CA LEU A 584 -16.03 -0.10 5.13
C LEU A 584 -17.16 -0.34 6.15
N PRO A 585 -16.96 -0.19 7.47
CA PRO A 585 -18.05 -0.24 8.44
C PRO A 585 -19.17 0.75 8.17
N ALA A 586 -18.85 2.00 7.80
CA ALA A 586 -19.84 3.03 7.48
C ALA A 586 -20.51 2.74 6.12
N TYR A 587 -19.73 2.38 5.11
CA TYR A 587 -20.21 2.11 3.75
C TYR A 587 -21.23 0.98 3.72
N THR A 588 -21.00 -0.07 4.52
CA THR A 588 -21.85 -1.27 4.57
C THR A 588 -23.03 -1.16 5.54
N ALA A 589 -23.13 -0.09 6.34
CA ALA A 589 -24.19 0.07 7.33
C ALA A 589 -25.59 0.19 6.71
N ALA A 590 -25.69 0.61 5.45
CA ALA A 590 -26.94 0.75 4.72
C ALA A 590 -27.50 -0.59 4.18
N ASP A 591 -26.73 -1.68 4.27
CA ASP A 591 -27.12 -3.03 3.84
C ASP A 591 -27.71 -3.09 2.41
N ARG A 592 -27.04 -2.39 1.49
CA ARG A 592 -27.47 -2.23 0.09
C ARG A 592 -27.45 -3.58 -0.65
N PRO A 593 -28.31 -3.76 -1.67
CA PRO A 593 -28.33 -4.97 -2.49
C PRO A 593 -27.06 -5.09 -3.36
N LEU A 594 -26.61 -6.33 -3.59
CA LEU A 594 -25.39 -6.67 -4.32
C LEU A 594 -25.62 -7.64 -5.50
N GLU A 595 -26.85 -8.06 -5.74
CA GLU A 595 -27.18 -8.97 -6.85
C GLU A 595 -27.31 -8.18 -8.16
N ASN A 596 -26.58 -8.63 -9.18
CA ASN A 596 -26.65 -8.12 -10.55
C ASN A 596 -26.52 -6.58 -10.62
N THR A 597 -25.47 -6.04 -10.01
CA THR A 597 -25.20 -4.61 -9.92
C THR A 597 -23.71 -4.30 -10.03
N ASP A 598 -23.34 -3.02 -10.09
CA ASP A 598 -21.94 -2.61 -10.09
C ASP A 598 -21.35 -2.82 -8.68
N VAL A 599 -20.43 -3.78 -8.53
CA VAL A 599 -19.89 -4.19 -7.23
C VAL A 599 -18.41 -3.89 -7.10
N VAL A 600 -18.02 -3.45 -5.91
CA VAL A 600 -16.63 -3.30 -5.49
C VAL A 600 -16.30 -4.38 -4.48
N VAL A 601 -15.28 -5.18 -4.78
CA VAL A 601 -14.71 -6.18 -3.89
C VAL A 601 -13.53 -5.58 -3.16
N TRP A 602 -13.51 -5.72 -1.85
CA TRP A 602 -12.42 -5.28 -0.98
C TRP A 602 -11.80 -6.53 -0.37
N TYR A 603 -10.62 -6.89 -0.84
CA TYR A 603 -9.90 -8.04 -0.35
C TYR A 603 -8.85 -7.60 0.65
N VAL A 604 -9.02 -8.07 1.89
CA VAL A 604 -8.12 -7.76 2.98
C VAL A 604 -7.31 -9.01 3.29
N PHE A 605 -6.00 -8.86 3.23
CA PHE A 605 -5.08 -9.91 3.57
C PHE A 605 -4.01 -9.39 4.52
N GLY A 606 -3.43 -10.29 5.30
CA GLY A 606 -2.43 -9.90 6.26
C GLY A 606 -1.66 -11.05 6.83
N GLY A 607 -0.56 -10.70 7.48
CA GLY A 607 0.44 -11.64 7.95
C GLY A 607 1.20 -11.18 9.17
N ASN A 608 1.86 -12.14 9.81
CA ASN A 608 2.81 -11.89 10.87
C ASN A 608 4.22 -11.97 10.27
N PRO A 609 5.07 -10.94 10.43
CA PRO A 609 6.44 -11.02 9.96
C PRO A 609 7.20 -12.06 10.79
N ALA A 610 8.07 -12.83 10.13
CA ALA A 610 9.00 -13.71 10.81
C ALA A 610 10.11 -12.86 11.47
N LEU A 611 10.04 -12.65 12.78
CA LEU A 611 11.02 -11.88 13.54
C LEU A 611 12.23 -12.70 14.02
N ASP A 612 12.40 -13.93 13.52
CA ASP A 612 13.45 -14.87 13.93
C ASP A 612 14.81 -14.64 13.23
N VAL A 613 14.99 -13.50 12.54
CA VAL A 613 16.20 -13.15 11.79
C VAL A 613 16.83 -11.85 12.31
N PRO A 614 18.18 -11.67 12.21
CA PRO A 614 18.84 -10.45 12.65
C PRO A 614 18.32 -9.16 11.99
N LEU A 615 18.60 -8.01 12.60
CA LEU A 615 18.12 -6.68 12.20
C LEU A 615 18.26 -6.33 10.70
N ALA A 616 19.30 -6.85 10.04
CA ALA A 616 19.61 -6.65 8.63
C ALA A 616 19.10 -7.77 7.69
N ASP A 617 18.68 -8.92 8.26
CA ASP A 617 18.20 -10.09 7.52
C ASP A 617 16.66 -10.08 7.33
N HIS A 618 15.97 -8.98 7.66
CA HIS A 618 14.58 -8.80 7.21
C HIS A 618 14.46 -8.68 5.68
N CYS A 619 15.58 -8.66 4.97
CA CYS A 619 15.67 -8.94 3.54
C CYS A 619 15.37 -10.40 3.12
N HIS A 620 14.98 -11.35 4.01
CA HIS A 620 14.12 -12.54 3.75
C HIS A 620 14.05 -13.48 4.98
N PRO A 621 12.88 -14.04 5.33
CA PRO A 621 12.18 -14.99 4.45
C PRO A 621 11.05 -14.30 3.72
N ASN A 622 10.76 -14.74 2.50
CA ASN A 622 9.54 -14.44 1.76
C ASN A 622 8.31 -14.67 2.66
N GLY A 623 7.87 -13.65 3.38
CA GLY A 623 6.46 -13.48 3.72
C GLY A 623 5.80 -12.89 2.49
N THR A 624 5.69 -13.68 1.42
CA THR A 624 4.82 -13.35 0.29
C THR A 624 3.40 -13.49 0.80
N HIS A 625 2.66 -12.38 0.85
CA HIS A 625 1.24 -12.35 1.20
C HIS A 625 0.38 -11.98 0.00
#